data_AF-A0A1F8MLI4-F1
#
_entry.id   AF-A0A1F8MLI4-F1
#
_cell.length_a   1.000
_cell.length_b   1.000
_cell.length_c   1.000
_cell.angle_alpha   90.00
_cell.angle_beta   90.00
_cell.angle_gamma   90.00
#
_symmetry.space_group_name_H-M   'P 1'
#
loop_
_entity.id
_entity.type
_entity.pdbx_description
1 polymer ?
#
loop_
_entity_poly.entity_id
_entity_poly.type
_entity_poly.pdbx_seq_one_letter_code
_entity_poly.pdbx_strand_id
1 'polypeptide(L)'
;MTSTSPAVSTKSRIAVTLFAFFLGSFGVHRFYVGKTGTGVTMLILTIIGYATIFVIFGFIPLAVVWLWNLIDFIMAVAGIFKDKDGNVITTW
;
A
#
# COMPACT_ATOMS: atom_id res chain seq x y z
N MET A 1 -29.86 -1.92 17.29
CA MET A 1 -28.63 -2.69 17.55
C MET A 1 -28.07 -3.12 16.20
N THR A 2 -27.18 -2.33 15.61
CA THR A 2 -26.51 -2.67 14.35
C THR A 2 -25.49 -3.75 14.64
N SER A 3 -25.68 -4.93 14.06
CA SER A 3 -24.83 -6.10 14.24
C SER A 3 -23.39 -5.79 13.84
N THR A 4 -22.55 -5.60 14.85
CA THR A 4 -21.10 -5.46 14.77
C THR A 4 -20.51 -6.86 14.51
N SER A 5 -20.72 -7.39 13.31
CA SER A 5 -19.89 -8.50 12.82
C SER A 5 -18.57 -7.87 12.37
N PRO A 6 -17.38 -8.40 12.76
CA PRO A 6 -16.12 -7.98 12.13
C PRO A 6 -16.24 -8.33 10.64
N ALA A 7 -16.66 -7.36 9.83
CA ALA A 7 -17.02 -7.57 8.45
C ALA A 7 -15.74 -7.89 7.68
N VAL A 8 -15.50 -9.16 7.42
CA VAL A 8 -14.41 -9.61 6.56
C VAL A 8 -14.48 -8.83 5.26
N SER A 9 -13.42 -8.09 4.91
CA SER A 9 -13.42 -7.30 3.69
C SER A 9 -13.57 -8.24 2.49
N THR A 10 -14.49 -7.93 1.58
CA THR A 10 -14.69 -8.64 0.31
C THR A 10 -13.54 -8.40 -0.68
N LYS A 11 -12.56 -7.55 -0.32
CA LYS A 11 -11.36 -7.31 -1.12
C LYS A 11 -10.46 -8.55 -1.11
N SER A 12 -9.88 -8.89 -2.25
CA SER A 12 -8.98 -10.03 -2.38
C SER A 12 -7.58 -9.70 -1.89
N ARG A 13 -7.04 -10.50 -0.97
CA ARG A 13 -5.62 -10.43 -0.55
C ARG A 13 -4.67 -10.65 -1.70
N ILE A 14 -5.02 -11.56 -2.61
CA ILE A 14 -4.21 -11.81 -3.81
C ILE A 14 -4.06 -10.54 -4.62
N ALA A 15 -5.14 -9.78 -4.83
CA ALA A 15 -5.07 -8.53 -5.59
C ALA A 15 -4.13 -7.52 -4.92
N VAL A 16 -4.23 -7.33 -3.61
CA VAL A 16 -3.35 -6.42 -2.85
C VAL A 16 -1.89 -6.88 -2.92
N THR A 17 -1.64 -8.18 -2.78
CA THR A 17 -0.29 -8.76 -2.80
C THR A 17 0.35 -8.66 -4.18
N LEU A 18 -0.43 -8.92 -5.23
CA LEU A 18 0.01 -8.82 -6.62
C LEU A 18 0.28 -7.36 -7.00
N PHE A 19 -0.56 -6.43 -6.56
CA PHE A 19 -0.33 -4.99 -6.75
C PHE A 19 0.88 -4.48 -5.97
N ALA A 20 1.12 -4.96 -4.74
CA ALA A 20 2.31 -4.59 -3.97
C ALA A 20 3.61 -5.14 -4.60
N PHE A 21 3.54 -6.32 -5.24
CA PHE A 21 4.69 -6.92 -5.92
C PHE A 21 4.99 -6.24 -7.27
N PHE A 22 3.98 -6.04 -8.12
CA PHE A 22 4.18 -5.48 -9.47
C PHE A 22 4.14 -3.95 -9.53
N LEU A 23 3.24 -3.30 -8.78
CA LEU A 23 3.00 -1.85 -8.81
C LEU A 23 3.26 -1.17 -7.45
N GLY A 24 3.97 -1.84 -6.55
CA GLY A 24 4.20 -1.34 -5.19
C GLY A 24 4.94 -0.02 -5.13
N SER A 25 5.92 0.18 -6.01
CA SER A 25 6.67 1.44 -6.17
C SER A 25 5.78 2.63 -6.57
N PHE A 26 4.64 2.36 -7.22
CA PHE A 26 3.64 3.36 -7.62
C PHE A 26 2.54 3.56 -6.56
N GLY A 27 2.49 2.76 -5.49
CA GLY A 27 1.49 2.88 -4.41
C GLY A 27 0.08 2.39 -4.77
N VAL A 28 -0.09 1.67 -5.88
CA VAL A 28 -1.41 1.26 -6.42
C VAL A 28 -2.18 0.34 -5.47
N HIS A 29 -1.48 -0.51 -4.71
CA HIS A 29 -2.09 -1.39 -3.71
C HIS A 29 -2.86 -0.61 -2.63
N ARG A 30 -2.41 0.59 -2.27
CA ARG A 30 -3.07 1.46 -1.28
C ARG A 30 -4.31 2.17 -1.80
N PHE A 31 -4.33 2.51 -3.08
CA PHE A 31 -5.54 3.00 -3.75
C PHE A 31 -6.63 1.92 -3.76
N TYR A 32 -6.24 0.66 -3.93
CA TYR A 32 -7.17 -0.47 -3.97
C TYR A 32 -7.88 -0.73 -2.64
N VAL A 33 -7.18 -0.55 -1.51
CA VAL A 33 -7.73 -0.69 -0.15
C VAL A 33 -8.34 0.61 0.41
N GLY A 34 -8.71 1.55 -0.46
CA GLY A 34 -9.41 2.77 -0.07
C GLY A 34 -8.59 3.77 0.75
N LYS A 35 -7.28 3.53 0.91
CA LYS A 35 -6.33 4.45 1.58
C LYS A 35 -5.68 5.40 0.57
N THR A 36 -6.53 6.13 -0.14
CA THR A 36 -6.12 7.08 -1.20
C THR A 36 -5.12 8.10 -0.70
N GLY A 37 -5.28 8.63 0.53
CA GLY A 37 -4.36 9.64 1.08
C GLY A 37 -2.91 9.17 1.14
N THR A 38 -2.65 7.98 1.70
CA THR A 38 -1.29 7.44 1.77
C THR A 38 -0.78 6.90 0.44
N GLY A 39 -1.67 6.44 -0.46
CA GLY A 39 -1.31 6.09 -1.83
C GLY A 39 -0.83 7.30 -2.64
N VAL A 40 -1.50 8.45 -2.51
CA VAL A 40 -1.09 9.71 -3.14
C VAL A 40 0.24 10.19 -2.57
N THR A 41 0.45 10.12 -1.25
CA THR A 41 1.76 10.46 -0.66
C THR A 41 2.89 9.61 -1.22
N MET A 42 2.68 8.29 -1.35
CA MET A 42 3.65 7.39 -1.99
C MET A 42 3.92 7.79 -3.43
N LEU A 43 2.88 8.06 -4.23
CA LEU A 43 3.03 8.46 -5.62
C LEU A 43 3.84 9.75 -5.77
N ILE A 44 3.53 10.76 -4.94
CA ILE A 44 4.26 12.03 -4.92
C ILE A 44 5.72 11.81 -4.51
N LEU A 45 5.99 11.00 -3.47
CA LEU A 45 7.35 10.68 -3.06
C LEU A 45 8.13 9.95 -4.17
N THR A 46 7.49 9.01 -4.89
CA THR A 46 8.11 8.31 -6.01
C THR A 46 8.42 9.28 -7.15
N ILE A 47 7.49 10.17 -7.51
CA ILE A 47 7.69 11.19 -8.55
C ILE A 47 8.81 12.16 -8.16
N ILE A 48 8.78 12.69 -6.94
CA ILE A 48 9.83 13.59 -6.42
C ILE A 48 11.17 12.86 -6.35
N GLY A 49 11.19 11.60 -5.91
CA GLY A 49 12.39 10.80 -5.84
C GLY A 49 13.04 10.61 -7.21
N TYR A 50 12.24 10.23 -8.22
CA TYR A 50 12.73 10.12 -9.60
C TYR A 50 13.15 11.48 -10.18
N ALA A 51 12.39 12.56 -9.93
CA ALA A 51 12.75 13.90 -10.40
C ALA A 51 14.05 14.41 -9.76
N THR A 52 14.25 14.09 -8.48
CA THR A 52 15.43 14.48 -7.72
C THR A 52 16.59 13.52 -7.93
N ILE A 53 16.46 12.40 -8.66
CA ILE A 53 17.54 11.40 -8.79
C ILE A 53 18.82 11.95 -9.43
N PHE A 54 18.71 13.01 -10.23
CA PHE A 54 19.84 13.77 -10.80
C PHE A 54 20.66 14.51 -9.74
N VAL A 55 20.05 14.80 -8.60
CA VAL A 55 20.70 15.29 -7.38
C VAL A 55 20.88 14.06 -6.48
N ILE A 56 22.08 13.74 -6.02
CA ILE A 56 22.35 12.52 -5.22
C ILE A 56 21.34 12.29 -4.06
N PHE A 57 20.72 13.37 -3.57
CA PHE A 57 19.59 13.38 -2.61
C PHE A 57 18.31 12.62 -3.05
N GLY A 58 18.07 12.38 -4.34
CA GLY A 58 16.89 11.65 -4.82
C GLY A 58 16.88 10.19 -4.37
N PHE A 59 18.02 9.59 -4.06
CA PHE A 59 18.07 8.21 -3.55
C PHE A 59 17.40 8.04 -2.17
N ILE A 60 17.35 9.10 -1.35
CA ILE A 60 16.74 9.05 -0.01
C ILE A 60 15.23 8.75 -0.08
N PRO A 61 14.40 9.53 -0.78
CA PRO A 61 12.97 9.24 -0.90
C PRO A 61 12.67 7.90 -1.60
N LEU A 62 13.48 7.50 -2.60
CA LEU A 62 13.34 6.17 -3.21
C LEU A 62 13.59 5.05 -2.19
N ALA A 63 14.61 5.16 -1.35
CA ALA A 63 14.90 4.17 -0.31
C ALA A 63 13.76 4.08 0.73
N VAL A 64 13.18 5.22 1.12
CA VAL A 64 12.04 5.27 2.04
C VAL A 64 10.80 4.61 1.43
N VAL A 65 10.46 4.93 0.17
CA VAL A 65 9.33 4.31 -0.53
C VAL A 65 9.54 2.81 -0.68
N TRP A 66 10.77 2.38 -0.98
CA TRP A 66 11.10 0.97 -1.15
C TRP A 66 10.93 0.18 0.16
N LEU A 67 11.45 0.72 1.27
CA LEU A 67 11.28 0.12 2.59
C LEU A 67 9.80 0.07 2.98
N TRP A 68 9.04 1.13 2.69
CA TRP A 68 7.61 1.16 2.93
C TRP A 68 6.88 0.09 2.10
N ASN A 69 7.20 -0.04 0.80
CA ASN A 69 6.58 -1.05 -0.04
C ASN A 69 6.86 -2.47 0.47
N LEU A 70 8.06 -2.73 0.99
CA LEU A 70 8.40 -4.02 1.60
C LEU A 70 7.53 -4.32 2.84
N ILE A 71 7.36 -3.33 3.73
CA ILE A 71 6.50 -3.48 4.92
C ILE A 71 5.05 -3.74 4.48
N ASP A 72 4.56 -2.99 3.49
CA ASP A 72 3.20 -3.16 2.97
C ASP A 72 3.01 -4.53 2.33
N PHE A 73 4.00 -5.02 1.57
CA PHE A 73 4.00 -6.36 0.99
C PHE A 73 3.93 -7.45 2.06
N ILE A 74 4.76 -7.37 3.11
CA ILE A 74 4.72 -8.32 4.23
C ILE A 74 3.35 -8.28 4.91
N MET A 75 2.79 -7.10 5.18
CA MET A 75 1.47 -6.99 5.80
C MET A 75 0.33 -7.52 4.91
N ALA A 76 0.44 -7.36 3.58
CA ALA A 76 -0.50 -7.89 2.60
C ALA A 76 -0.48 -9.42 2.56
N VAL A 77 0.73 -10.01 2.48
CA VAL A 77 0.94 -11.47 2.56
C VAL A 77 0.44 -12.02 3.89
N ALA A 78 0.79 -11.37 5.00
CA ALA A 78 0.37 -11.78 6.34
C ALA A 78 -1.15 -11.64 6.58
N GLY A 79 -1.89 -10.92 5.72
CA GLY A 79 -3.36 -10.79 5.85
C GLY A 79 -3.83 -9.90 6.98
N ILE A 80 -2.90 -9.11 7.54
CA ILE A 80 -3.17 -8.10 8.57
C ILE A 80 -3.42 -6.72 7.93
N PHE A 81 -3.43 -6.63 6.60
CA PHE A 81 -3.74 -5.41 5.88
C PHE A 81 -5.18 -4.99 6.17
N LYS A 82 -5.33 -3.77 6.70
CA LYS A 82 -6.64 -3.17 7.03
C LYS A 82 -7.12 -2.26 5.91
N ASP A 83 -8.38 -2.42 5.53
CA ASP A 83 -9.13 -1.55 4.62
C ASP A 83 -9.44 -0.19 5.27
N LYS A 84 -9.98 0.76 4.49
CA LYS A 84 -10.47 2.08 4.96
C LYS A 84 -11.47 1.97 6.11
N ASP A 85 -12.25 0.89 6.13
CA ASP A 85 -13.31 0.64 7.12
C ASP A 85 -12.77 -0.08 8.38
N GLY A 86 -11.44 -0.25 8.49
CA GLY A 86 -10.80 -0.92 9.64
C GLY A 86 -10.86 -2.45 9.60
N ASN A 87 -11.54 -3.01 8.60
CA ASN A 87 -11.70 -4.44 8.40
C ASN A 87 -10.41 -5.08 7.88
N VAL A 88 -10.09 -6.26 8.42
CA VAL A 88 -8.96 -7.07 7.94
C VAL A 88 -9.34 -7.78 6.64
N ILE A 89 -8.41 -7.75 5.68
CA ILE A 89 -8.56 -8.44 4.41
C ILE A 89 -8.00 -9.84 4.61
N THR A 90 -8.85 -10.81 4.95
CA THR A 90 -8.46 -12.22 5.19
C THR A 90 -8.80 -13.15 4.02
N THR A 91 -9.71 -12.72 3.14
CA THR A 91 -10.20 -13.46 1.97
C THR A 91 -9.15 -13.51 0.85
N TRP A 92 -8.83 -14.71 0.35
CA TRP A 92 -7.94 -14.90 -0.79
C TRP A 92 -8.62 -14.53 -2.10
#